data_AF-A0A8S8XFS6-F1
#
_entry.id   AF-A0A8S8XFS6-F1
#
_cell.length_a   1.000
_cell.length_b   1.000
_cell.length_c   1.000
_cell.angle_alpha   90.00
_cell.angle_beta   90.00
_cell.angle_gamma   90.00
#
_symmetry.space_group_name_H-M   'P 1'
#
loop_
_entity.id
_entity.type
_entity.pdbx_description
1 polymer ?
#
loop_
_entity_poly.entity_id
_entity_poly.type
_entity_poly.pdbx_seq_one_letter_code
_entity_poly.pdbx_strand_id
1 'polypeptide(L)' 'MPLEDRLESLRTKHASLETALRRESHRPYPDSETVLKLKREKLRVKDEMQRLVPVQYPAI' A
#
# COMPACT_ATOMS: atom_id res chain seq x y z
N MET A 1 -20.80 -9.07 1.02
CA MET A 1 -21.26 -7.76 1.53
C MET A 1 -20.40 -6.65 0.92
N PRO A 2 -20.91 -5.43 0.74
CA PRO A 2 -20.17 -4.33 0.09
C PRO A 2 -18.89 -3.88 0.82
N LEU A 3 -18.73 -4.21 2.11
CA LEU A 3 -17.51 -3.91 2.88
C LEU A 3 -16.32 -4.81 2.49
N GLU A 4 -16.60 -6.08 2.18
CA GLU A 4 -15.59 -7.06 1.76
C GLU A 4 -14.99 -6.69 0.40
N ASP A 5 -15.84 -6.26 -0.54
CA ASP A 5 -15.45 -5.82 -1.88
C ASP A 5 -14.51 -4.59 -1.85
N ARG A 6 -14.82 -3.64 -0.96
CA ARG A 6 -13.99 -2.45 -0.75
C ARG A 6 -12.66 -2.80 -0.08
N LEU A 7 -12.66 -3.73 0.86
CA LEU A 7 -11.45 -4.25 1.50
C LEU A 7 -10.54 -4.96 0.49
N GLU A 8 -11.11 -5.79 -0.37
CA GLU A 8 -10.39 -6.57 -1.38
C GLU A 8 -9.76 -5.65 -2.45
N SER A 9 -10.50 -4.62 -2.86
CA SER A 9 -9.99 -3.54 -3.71
C SER A 9 -8.80 -2.80 -3.07
N LEU A 10 -8.91 -2.46 -1.78
CA LEU A 10 -7.83 -1.81 -1.02
C LEU A 10 -6.61 -2.73 -0.85
N ARG A 11 -6.82 -4.02 -0.57
CA ARG A 11 -5.76 -5.03 -0.49
C ARG A 11 -5.03 -5.17 -1.82
N THR A 12 -5.77 -5.21 -2.93
CA THR A 12 -5.20 -5.32 -4.28
C THR A 12 -4.38 -4.08 -4.64
N LYS A 13 -4.88 -2.88 -4.32
CA LYS A 13 -4.13 -1.62 -4.45
C LYS A 13 -2.87 -1.64 -3.61
N HIS A 14 -2.95 -2.06 -2.34
CA HIS A 14 -1.79 -2.17 -1.45
C HIS A 14 -0.72 -3.13 -2.00
N ALA A 15 -1.13 -4.32 -2.44
CA ALA A 15 -0.24 -5.31 -3.03
C ALA A 15 0.45 -4.81 -4.32
N SER A 16 -0.30 -4.07 -5.15
CA SER A 16 0.24 -3.43 -6.36
C SER A 16 1.26 -2.34 -6.02
N LEU A 17 0.95 -1.47 -5.05
CA LEU A 17 1.86 -0.42 -4.57
C LEU A 17 3.13 -1.02 -3.93
N GLU A 18 3.01 -2.08 -3.14
CA GLU A 18 4.17 -2.79 -2.59
C GLU A 18 5.04 -3.42 -3.67
N THR A 19 4.41 -4.01 -4.69
CA THR A 19 5.13 -4.63 -5.79
C THR A 19 5.86 -3.58 -6.63
N ALA A 20 5.20 -2.46 -6.93
CA ALA A 20 5.82 -1.31 -7.59
C ALA A 20 6.99 -0.76 -6.77
N LEU A 21 6.81 -0.58 -5.45
CA LEU A 21 7.86 -0.13 -4.55
C LEU A 21 9.04 -1.09 -4.53
N ARG A 22 8.80 -2.40 -4.44
CA ARG A 22 9.84 -3.44 -4.46
C ARG A 22 10.62 -3.43 -5.77
N ARG A 23 9.93 -3.33 -6.90
CA ARG A 23 10.55 -3.24 -8.23
C ARG A 23 11.41 -1.98 -8.35
N GLU A 24 10.90 -0.84 -7.92
CA GLU A 24 11.63 0.42 -7.96
C GLU A 24 12.86 0.39 -7.04
N SER A 25 12.72 -0.15 -5.82
CA SER A 25 13.85 -0.31 -4.88
C SER A 25 14.92 -1.31 -5.33
N HIS A 26 14.56 -2.26 -6.22
CA HIS A 26 15.50 -3.21 -6.81
C HIS A 26 16.19 -2.65 -8.07
N ARG A 27 15.74 -1.49 -8.59
CA ARG A 27 16.42 -0.88 -9.73
C ARG A 27 17.79 -0.34 -9.28
N PRO A 28 18.83 -0.48 -10.12
CA PRO A 28 20.15 0.06 -9.84
C PRO A 28 20.16 1.60 -9.74
N TYR A 29 19.18 2.27 -10.36
CA TYR A 29 18.87 3.68 -10.16
C TYR A 29 17.41 3.80 -9.70
N PRO A 30 17.16 3.79 -8.39
CA PRO A 30 15.82 4.00 -7.87
C PRO A 30 15.45 5.48 -7.98
N ASP A 31 14.34 5.78 -8.63
CA ASP A 31 13.78 7.12 -8.65
C ASP A 31 13.26 7.44 -7.24
N SER A 32 14.06 8.20 -6.47
CA SER A 32 13.76 8.49 -5.07
C SER A 32 12.41 9.19 -4.92
N GLU A 33 12.02 10.06 -5.86
CA GLU A 33 10.69 10.68 -5.90
C GLU A 33 9.57 9.65 -6.11
N THR A 34 9.75 8.70 -7.03
CA THR A 34 8.79 7.64 -7.31
C THR A 34 8.64 6.71 -6.09
N VAL A 35 9.76 6.32 -5.48
CA VAL A 35 9.77 5.54 -4.22
C VAL A 35 9.05 6.30 -3.10
N LEU A 36 9.26 7.61 -2.98
CA LEU A 36 8.62 8.43 -1.95
C LEU A 36 7.10 8.55 -2.18
N LYS A 37 6.68 8.76 -3.44
CA LYS A 37 5.27 8.78 -3.85
C LYS A 37 4.60 7.44 -3.56
N LEU A 38 5.20 6.33 -4.00
CA LEU A 38 4.72 4.97 -3.75
C LEU A 38 4.63 4.65 -2.25
N LYS A 39 5.62 5.05 -1.44
CA LYS A 39 5.56 4.90 0.03
C LYS A 39 4.41 5.68 0.65
N ARG A 40 4.19 6.93 0.21
CA ARG A 40 3.07 7.77 0.68
C ARG A 40 1.72 7.18 0.31
N GLU A 41 1.57 6.70 -0.92
CA GLU A 41 0.34 6.03 -1.35
C GLU A 41 0.12 4.73 -0.59
N LYS A 42 1.17 3.92 -0.39
CA LYS A 42 1.09 2.71 0.43
C LYS A 42 0.65 3.04 1.86
N LEU A 43 1.19 4.10 2.46
CA LEU A 43 0.80 4.58 3.79
C LEU A 43 -0.67 5.01 3.84
N ARG A 44 -1.16 5.74 2.83
CA ARG A 44 -2.58 6.12 2.74
C ARG A 44 -3.49 4.91 2.63
N VAL A 45 -3.16 3.95 1.77
CA VAL A 45 -3.95 2.72 1.60
C VAL A 45 -3.90 1.88 2.88
N LYS A 46 -2.75 1.81 3.57
CA LYS A 46 -2.61 1.16 4.87
C LYS A 46 -3.50 1.83 5.92
N ASP A 47 -3.51 3.17 6.00
CA ASP A 47 -4.35 3.93 6.94
C ASP A 47 -5.84 3.73 6.66
N GLU A 48 -6.25 3.76 5.38
CA GLU A 48 -7.63 3.51 4.97
C GLU A 48 -8.07 2.08 5.29
N MET A 49 -7.19 1.08 5.07
CA MET A 49 -7.43 -0.29 5.50
C MET A 49 -7.49 -0.42 7.02
N GLN A 50 -6.65 0.29 7.77
CA GLN A 50 -6.64 0.27 9.24
C GLN A 50 -7.92 0.90 9.82
N ARG A 51 -8.44 1.96 9.18
CA ARG A 51 -9.74 2.55 9.51
C ARG A 51 -10.90 1.59 9.27
N LEU A 52 -10.83 0.79 8.20
CA LEU A 52 -11.87 -0.17 7.84
C LEU A 52 -11.77 -1.49 8.63
N VAL A 53 -10.54 -1.94 8.94
CA VAL A 53 -10.25 -3.17 9.67
C VAL A 53 -9.13 -2.90 10.69
N PRO A 54 -9.48 -2.46 11.91
CA PRO A 54 -8.51 -2.08 12.93
C PRO A 54 -7.73 -3.26 13.54
N VAL A 55 -8.05 -4.50 13.18
CA VAL A 55 -7.63 -5.70 13.93
C VAL A 55 -6.36 -6.38 13.40
N GLN A 56 -5.76 -5.92 12.30
CA GLN A 56 -4.82 -6.79 11.55
C GLN A 56 -3.50 -6.19 11.08
N TYR A 57 -3.19 -4.93 11.39
CA TYR A 57 -1.88 -4.36 11.08
C TYR A 57 -1.25 -3.76 12.33
N PRO A 58 -0.15 -4.34 12.84
CA PRO A 58 0.58 -3.68 13.92
C PRO A 58 1.01 -2.29 13.47
N ALA A 59 0.83 -1.33 14.38
CA ALA A 59 1.37 0.01 14.27
C ALA A 59 2.86 -0.08 13.97
N ILE A 60 3.31 0.80 13.06
CA ILE A 60 4.72 0.90 12.63
C ILE A 60 5.58 1.27 13.83
#